data_AF-A0A971KV05-F1
#
_entry.id   AF-A0A971KV05-F1
#
_cell.length_a   1.000
_cell.length_b   1.000
_cell.length_c   1.000
_cell.angle_alpha   90.00
_cell.angle_beta   90.00
_cell.angle_gamma   90.00
#
_symmetry.space_group_name_H-M   'P 1'
#
loop_
_entity.id
_entity.type
_entity.pdbx_description
1 polymer ?
#
loop_
_entity_poly.entity_id
_entity_poly.type
_entity_poly.pdbx_seq_one_letter_code
_entity_poly.pdbx_strand_id
1 'polypeptide(L)' 'DMSRARAALDWEAMFNLALDPEKARAYRASSLPSHEDSCTMCGRMCAVRTMKRTREGKEI' A
#
# COMPACT_ATOMS: atom_id res chain seq x y z
N ASP A 1 10.47 -8.16 -7.06
CA ASP A 1 10.23 -6.69 -6.99
C ASP A 1 8.91 -6.28 -6.34
N MET A 2 7.83 -7.03 -6.50
CA MET A 2 6.53 -6.77 -5.83
C MET A 2 6.65 -6.51 -4.32
N SER A 3 7.42 -7.34 -3.59
CA SER A 3 7.57 -7.17 -2.14
C SER A 3 8.23 -5.84 -1.76
N ARG A 4 9.12 -5.30 -2.61
CA ARG A 4 9.73 -3.98 -2.40
C ARG A 4 8.71 -2.86 -2.63
N ALA A 5 7.92 -2.96 -3.69
CA ALA A 5 6.83 -2.02 -3.96
C ALA A 5 5.82 -1.99 -2.80
N ARG A 6 5.45 -3.16 -2.26
CA ARG A 6 4.60 -3.27 -1.07
C ARG A 6 5.21 -2.60 0.16
N ALA A 7 6.49 -2.82 0.43
CA ALA A 7 7.18 -2.20 1.57
C ALA A 7 7.27 -0.66 1.43
N ALA A 8 7.33 -0.16 0.20
CA ALA A 8 7.31 1.27 -0.10
C ALA A 8 5.90 1.87 -0.17
N LEU A 9 4.83 1.04 -0.10
CA LEU A 9 3.45 1.43 -0.38
C LEU A 9 3.30 2.09 -1.77
N ASP A 10 4.08 1.63 -2.74
CA ASP A 10 4.03 2.09 -4.12
C ASP A 10 2.95 1.30 -4.88
N TRP A 11 1.74 1.86 -4.88
CA TRP A 11 0.57 1.24 -5.51
C TRP A 11 0.72 1.11 -7.03
N GLU A 12 1.32 2.10 -7.70
CA GLU A 12 1.50 2.06 -9.15
C GLU A 12 2.49 0.96 -9.55
N ALA A 13 3.63 0.85 -8.85
CA ALA A 13 4.55 -0.25 -9.06
C ALA A 13 3.91 -1.61 -8.73
N MET A 14 3.09 -1.69 -7.68
CA MET A 14 2.34 -2.91 -7.37
C MET A 14 1.35 -3.29 -8.49
N PHE A 15 0.64 -2.33 -9.07
CA PHE A 15 -0.29 -2.62 -10.17
C PHE A 15 0.45 -3.07 -11.43
N ASN A 16 1.56 -2.40 -11.78
CA ASN A 16 2.35 -2.75 -12.96
C ASN A 16 3.01 -4.13 -12.84
N LEU A 17 3.30 -4.59 -11.62
CA LEU A 17 3.87 -5.91 -11.34
C LEU A 17 2.80 -6.99 -11.08
N ALA A 18 1.52 -6.62 -11.03
CA ALA A 18 0.44 -7.57 -10.81
C ALA A 18 0.19 -8.41 -12.07
N LEU A 19 -0.27 -9.65 -11.87
CA LEU A 19 -0.66 -10.52 -12.98
C LEU A 19 -1.86 -9.95 -13.76
N ASP A 20 -2.76 -9.26 -13.05
CA ASP A 20 -3.91 -8.57 -13.61
C ASP A 20 -3.97 -7.14 -13.01
N PRO A 21 -3.34 -6.17 -13.67
CA PRO A 21 -3.28 -4.79 -13.20
C PRO A 21 -4.66 -4.12 -13.13
N GLU A 22 -5.56 -4.42 -14.07
CA GLU A 22 -6.88 -3.79 -14.15
C GLU A 22 -7.75 -4.21 -12.97
N LYS A 23 -7.79 -5.51 -12.67
CA LYS A 23 -8.51 -6.02 -11.51
C LYS A 23 -7.95 -5.48 -10.19
N ALA A 24 -6.62 -5.40 -10.06
CA ALA A 24 -5.99 -4.86 -8.87
C ALA A 24 -6.36 -3.38 -8.63
N ARG A 25 -6.37 -2.57 -9.69
CA ARG A 25 -6.83 -1.17 -9.65
C ARG A 25 -8.31 -1.05 -9.29
N ALA A 26 -9.17 -1.86 -9.93
CA ALA A 26 -10.59 -1.88 -9.65
C ALA A 26 -10.89 -2.21 -8.17
N TYR A 27 -10.18 -3.18 -7.60
CA TYR A 27 -10.34 -3.55 -6.20
C TYR A 27 -9.91 -2.42 -5.27
N ARG A 28 -8.78 -1.78 -5.54
CA ARG A 28 -8.30 -0.63 -4.75
C ARG A 28 -9.25 0.58 -4.85
N ALA A 29 -9.88 0.81 -6.00
CA ALA A 29 -10.87 1.86 -6.20
C ALA A 29 -12.20 1.55 -5.48
N SER A 30 -12.64 0.28 -5.50
CA SER A 30 -13.86 -0.17 -4.80
C SER A 30 -13.74 -0.11 -3.27
N SER A 31 -12.52 -0.06 -2.75
CA SER A 31 -12.21 -0.07 -1.33
C SER A 31 -11.23 1.07 -1.03
N LEU A 32 -11.76 2.29 -1.02
CA LEU A 32 -11.03 3.51 -0.66
C LEU A 32 -10.81 3.56 0.86
N PRO A 33 -9.57 3.45 1.35
CA PRO A 33 -9.23 3.59 2.75
C PRO A 33 -9.22 5.06 3.15
N SER A 34 -9.44 5.32 4.43
CA SER A 34 -9.37 6.68 5.01
C SER A 34 -7.98 7.31 4.93
N HIS A 35 -6.94 6.51 4.68
CA HIS A 35 -5.58 6.98 4.45
C HIS A 35 -5.02 6.35 3.17
N GLU A 36 -4.53 7.18 2.25
CA GLU A 36 -3.99 6.75 0.94
C GLU A 36 -2.79 5.80 1.06
N ASP A 37 -2.01 5.97 2.13
CA ASP A 37 -0.85 5.14 2.51
C ASP A 37 -1.23 3.87 3.29
N SER A 38 -2.47 3.42 3.15
CA SER A 38 -2.97 2.19 3.76
C SER A 38 -3.91 1.45 2.82
N CYS A 39 -4.28 0.23 3.19
CA CYS A 39 -5.44 -0.44 2.64
C CYS A 39 -6.59 -0.41 3.66
N THR A 40 -7.78 -0.85 3.24
CA THR A 40 -8.99 -0.88 4.08
C THR A 40 -8.92 -1.89 5.22
N MET A 41 -7.93 -2.78 5.26
CA MET A 41 -7.86 -3.84 6.26
C MET A 41 -7.44 -3.35 7.64
N CYS A 42 -6.34 -2.59 7.74
CA CYS A 42 -5.74 -2.22 9.03
C CYS A 42 -5.92 -0.74 9.40
N GLY A 43 -6.26 0.11 8.42
CA GLY A 43 -6.46 1.55 8.60
C GLY A 43 -5.26 2.22 9.30
N ARG A 44 -5.54 2.92 10.42
CA ARG A 44 -4.54 3.68 11.19
C ARG A 44 -3.38 2.82 11.70
N MET A 45 -3.62 1.55 11.99
CA MET A 45 -2.63 0.62 12.57
C MET A 45 -1.96 -0.24 11.49
N CYS A 46 -1.83 0.26 10.26
CA CYS A 46 -1.17 -0.47 9.19
C CYS A 46 0.32 -0.72 9.52
N ALA A 47 0.68 -2.00 9.75
CA ALA A 47 2.04 -2.40 10.10
C ALA A 47 3.08 -2.00 9.04
N VAL A 48 2.72 -2.06 7.76
CA VAL A 48 3.61 -1.67 6.66
C VAL A 48 3.89 -0.17 6.68
N ARG A 49 2.86 0.64 6.95
CA ARG A 49 3.03 2.10 7.12
C ARG A 49 3.92 2.42 8.30
N THR A 50 3.67 1.79 9.46
CA THR A 50 4.49 1.98 10.66
C THR A 50 5.95 1.63 10.37
N MET A 51 6.22 0.47 9.77
CA MET A 51 7.57 0.05 9.36
C MET A 51 8.23 1.05 8.40
N LYS A 52 7.50 1.56 7.41
CA LYS A 52 8.00 2.58 6.48
C LYS A 52 8.35 3.88 7.19
N ARG A 53 7.48 4.38 8.08
CA ARG A 53 7.73 5.61 8.87
C ARG A 53 8.93 5.45 9.80
N THR A 54 9.05 4.32 10.50
CA THR A 54 10.20 4.00 11.36
C THR A 54 11.51 4.00 10.56
N ARG A 55 11.52 3.39 9.36
CA ARG A 55 12.72 3.37 8.50
C ARG A 55 13.08 4.76 7.95
N GLU A 56 12.10 5.63 7.77
CA GLU A 56 12.29 7.03 7.34
C GLU A 56 12.60 7.98 8.51
N GLY A 57 12.66 7.50 9.76
CA GLY A 57 12.87 8.33 10.95
C GLY A 57 11.70 9.27 11.28
N LYS A 58 10.50 8.97 10.79
CA LYS A 58 9.29 9.77 11.03
C LYS A 58 8.53 9.25 12.25
N GLU A 59 7.87 10.16 12.96
CA GLU A 59 6.94 9.81 14.05
C GLU A 59 5.81 8.92 13.52
N ILE A 60 5.41 7.92 14.31
CA ILE A 60 4.52 6.81 13.92
C ILE A 60 3.04 7.14 14.01
#